data_AF-A0A972VGM2-F1
#
_entry.id   AF-A0A972VGM2-F1
#
_cell.length_a   1.000
_cell.length_b   1.000
_cell.length_c   1.000
_cell.angle_alpha   90.00
_cell.angle_beta   90.00
_cell.angle_gamma   90.00
#
_symmetry.space_group_name_H-M   'P 1'
#
loop_
_entity.id
_entity.type
_entity.pdbx_description
1 polymer ?
#
loop_
_entity_poly.entity_id
_entity_poly.type
_entity_poly.pdbx_seq_one_letter_code
_entity_poly.pdbx_strand_id
1 'polypeptide(L)'
;MTHKISITVFILTGFSGLWVPPAHAQRGATLLVPIPNPATMVLRSPEVRRELTFNGTQTAVVNAMLGDVERALWQLRDDASETRNEKALALLEPLNKTLGSVLSPFQMQRYQEILFQAQGVGVLSDPQIARMFNLTSGQTQEISMILMSLQTTLSRVSPDQKALSIQAQTRARRETFGVLNGVQRQNWRSLLGVPVDFSSVPQRAFKVPEFKMVDTWIN
;
A
#
# COMPACT_ATOMS: atom_id res chain seq x y z
N MET A 1 -13.97 -26.84 -73.18
CA MET A 1 -13.50 -25.52 -72.77
C MET A 1 -13.11 -25.60 -71.30
N THR A 2 -11.81 -25.72 -71.04
CA THR A 2 -11.23 -26.00 -69.72
C THR A 2 -10.09 -25.00 -69.53
N HIS A 3 -10.31 -24.00 -68.67
CA HIS A 3 -9.25 -23.06 -68.30
C HIS A 3 -8.59 -23.53 -67.00
N LYS A 4 -7.30 -23.90 -67.10
CA LYS A 4 -6.38 -24.04 -65.97
C LYS A 4 -5.84 -22.65 -65.63
N ILE A 5 -6.02 -22.22 -64.39
CA ILE A 5 -5.37 -21.02 -63.84
C ILE A 5 -4.24 -21.52 -62.93
N SER A 6 -3.01 -21.18 -63.31
CA SER A 6 -1.80 -21.41 -62.50
C SER A 6 -1.65 -20.26 -61.50
N ILE A 7 -1.56 -20.58 -60.21
CA ILE A 7 -1.25 -19.62 -59.14
C ILE A 7 0.21 -19.82 -58.76
N THR A 8 1.04 -18.83 -59.10
CA THR A 8 2.43 -18.73 -58.68
C THR A 8 2.49 -18.17 -57.27
N VAL A 9 2.97 -18.97 -56.31
CA VAL A 9 3.20 -18.55 -54.91
C VAL A 9 4.62 -18.00 -54.79
N PHE A 10 4.75 -16.71 -54.49
CA PHE A 10 6.01 -16.08 -54.09
C PHE A 10 6.19 -16.25 -52.58
N ILE A 11 7.21 -17.00 -52.16
CA ILE A 11 7.62 -17.10 -50.75
C ILE A 11 8.64 -15.97 -50.50
N LEU A 12 8.19 -14.89 -49.86
CA LEU A 12 9.05 -13.87 -49.30
C LEU A 12 9.52 -14.33 -47.90
N THR A 13 10.77 -14.78 -47.81
CA THR A 13 11.46 -15.00 -46.53
C THR A 13 11.86 -13.66 -45.92
N GLY A 14 10.93 -13.07 -45.16
CA GLY A 14 11.17 -11.88 -44.35
C GLY A 14 11.93 -12.23 -43.07
N PHE A 15 13.15 -11.72 -42.97
CA PHE A 15 14.06 -11.83 -41.85
C PHE A 15 13.45 -11.19 -40.58
N SER A 16 12.76 -11.98 -39.76
CA SER A 16 12.26 -11.54 -38.45
C SER A 16 13.37 -11.72 -37.42
N GLY A 17 14.25 -10.73 -37.34
CA GLY A 17 15.13 -10.58 -36.19
C GLY A 17 14.27 -10.36 -34.94
N LEU A 18 14.14 -11.39 -34.12
CA LEU A 18 13.59 -11.30 -32.77
C LEU A 18 14.51 -10.39 -31.96
N TRP A 19 14.22 -9.09 -31.98
CA TRP A 19 14.73 -8.16 -31.00
C TRP A 19 14.10 -8.54 -29.68
N VAL A 20 14.78 -9.40 -28.92
CA VAL A 20 14.49 -9.62 -27.51
C VAL A 20 15.12 -8.43 -26.78
N PRO A 21 14.33 -7.46 -26.30
CA PRO A 21 14.91 -6.39 -25.49
C PRO A 21 15.60 -7.01 -24.26
N PRO A 22 16.76 -6.50 -23.85
CA PRO A 22 17.45 -7.01 -22.67
C PRO A 22 16.52 -6.96 -21.45
N ALA A 23 16.46 -8.05 -20.70
CA ALA A 23 15.68 -8.23 -19.46
C ALA A 23 16.25 -7.43 -18.28
N HIS A 24 16.73 -6.22 -18.53
CA HIS A 24 17.30 -5.33 -17.52
C HIS A 24 16.47 -4.06 -17.43
N ALA A 25 15.96 -3.84 -16.21
CA ALA A 25 15.29 -2.63 -15.74
C ALA A 25 13.77 -2.51 -15.99
N GLN A 26 13.01 -3.56 -15.67
CA GLN A 26 11.82 -3.31 -14.84
C GLN A 26 12.22 -3.54 -13.38
N ARG A 27 13.00 -2.60 -12.85
CA ARG A 27 13.09 -2.42 -11.40
C ARG A 27 11.71 -1.88 -11.00
N GLY A 28 10.75 -2.79 -10.83
CA GLY A 28 9.38 -2.47 -10.46
C GLY A 28 9.45 -1.56 -9.25
N ALA A 29 8.68 -0.47 -9.26
CA ALA A 29 8.65 0.50 -8.18
C ALA A 29 8.55 -0.25 -6.84
N THR A 30 9.63 -0.26 -6.06
CA THR A 30 9.70 -1.01 -4.82
C THR A 30 8.61 -0.46 -3.91
N LEU A 31 7.62 -1.30 -3.57
CA LEU A 31 6.53 -0.99 -2.64
C LEU A 31 7.13 -0.50 -1.32
N LEU A 32 7.16 0.81 -1.09
CA LEU A 32 7.62 1.37 0.17
C LEU A 32 6.57 1.06 1.23
N VAL A 33 6.94 0.24 2.21
CA VAL A 33 6.10 -0.03 3.38
C VAL A 33 6.31 1.14 4.35
N PRO A 34 5.30 2.02 4.54
CA PRO A 34 5.44 3.12 5.48
C PRO A 34 5.62 2.58 6.91
N ILE A 35 6.50 3.24 7.67
CA ILE A 35 6.69 3.05 9.11
C ILE A 35 6.48 4.42 9.75
N PRO A 36 5.41 4.65 10.53
CA PRO A 36 4.41 3.67 10.96
C PRO A 36 3.51 3.14 9.83
N ASN A 37 3.05 1.88 9.96
CA ASN A 37 2.24 1.22 8.94
C ASN A 37 0.74 1.52 9.15
N PRO A 38 -0.01 1.93 8.09
CA PRO A 38 -1.44 2.21 8.18
C PRO A 38 -2.27 1.07 8.77
N ALA A 39 -1.93 -0.20 8.51
CA ALA A 39 -2.66 -1.34 9.07
C ALA A 39 -2.64 -1.34 10.60
N THR A 40 -1.46 -1.12 11.20
CA THR A 40 -1.33 -1.11 12.66
C THR A 40 -1.91 0.17 13.27
N MET A 41 -1.72 1.33 12.60
CA MET A 41 -2.29 2.61 13.02
C MET A 41 -3.82 2.58 13.08
N VAL A 42 -4.46 2.07 12.03
CA VAL A 42 -5.93 1.95 11.93
C VAL A 42 -6.46 1.05 13.03
N LEU A 43 -5.84 -0.11 13.25
CA LEU A 43 -6.26 -1.04 14.29
C LEU A 43 -6.02 -0.54 15.71
N ARG A 44 -5.22 0.51 15.93
CA ARG A 44 -5.06 1.14 17.25
C ARG A 44 -6.17 2.13 17.61
N SER A 45 -6.83 2.70 16.62
CA SER A 45 -7.86 3.72 16.87
C SER A 45 -9.07 3.11 17.57
N PRO A 46 -9.48 3.65 18.74
CA PRO A 46 -10.71 3.26 19.40
C PRO A 46 -11.95 3.49 18.52
N GLU A 47 -11.93 4.53 17.69
CA GLU A 47 -13.02 4.88 16.77
C GLU A 47 -13.15 3.84 15.67
N VAL A 48 -12.04 3.43 15.05
CA VAL A 48 -12.04 2.34 14.06
C VAL A 48 -12.51 1.03 14.69
N ARG A 49 -12.08 0.69 15.90
CA ARG A 49 -12.53 -0.54 16.57
C ARG A 49 -14.03 -0.52 16.85
N ARG A 50 -14.57 0.65 17.19
CA ARG A 50 -16.01 0.84 17.40
C ARG A 50 -16.78 0.70 16.10
N GLU A 51 -16.29 1.31 15.01
CA GLU A 51 -16.81 1.17 13.65
C GLU A 51 -16.83 -0.30 13.20
N LEU A 52 -15.75 -1.04 13.49
CA LEU A 52 -15.65 -2.48 13.22
C LEU A 52 -16.41 -3.32 14.25
N THR A 53 -17.08 -2.73 15.24
CA THR A 53 -17.85 -3.43 16.28
C THR A 53 -17.05 -4.54 16.99
N PHE A 54 -15.78 -4.28 17.29
CA PHE A 54 -14.95 -5.27 17.98
C PHE A 54 -15.54 -5.61 19.36
N ASN A 55 -15.66 -6.90 19.64
CA ASN A 55 -15.97 -7.36 21.00
C ASN A 55 -14.72 -7.41 21.88
N GLY A 56 -14.90 -7.70 23.18
CA GLY A 56 -13.81 -7.75 24.16
C GLY A 56 -12.73 -8.77 23.80
N THR A 57 -13.12 -9.96 23.35
CA THR A 57 -12.19 -11.03 22.94
C THR A 57 -11.40 -10.64 21.70
N GLN A 58 -12.06 -10.12 20.67
CA GLN A 58 -11.40 -9.62 19.46
C GLN A 58 -10.41 -8.50 19.78
N THR A 59 -10.79 -7.57 20.66
CA THR A 59 -9.95 -6.48 21.11
C THR A 59 -8.69 -6.99 21.83
N ALA A 60 -8.82 -7.96 22.73
CA ALA A 60 -7.70 -8.53 23.46
C ALA A 60 -6.70 -9.23 22.52
N VAL A 61 -7.20 -10.06 21.59
CA VAL A 61 -6.37 -10.79 20.62
C VAL A 61 -5.62 -9.82 19.70
N VAL A 62 -6.32 -8.84 19.12
CA VAL A 62 -5.70 -7.86 18.21
C VAL A 62 -4.68 -6.99 18.95
N ASN A 63 -4.96 -6.56 20.19
CA ASN A 63 -4.00 -5.77 20.97
C ASN A 63 -2.70 -6.52 21.25
N ALA A 64 -2.78 -7.79 21.62
CA ALA A 64 -1.60 -8.61 21.87
C ALA A 64 -0.72 -8.69 20.61
N MET A 65 -1.33 -9.01 19.46
CA MET A 65 -0.62 -9.13 18.19
C MET A 65 -0.01 -7.80 17.72
N LEU A 66 -0.75 -6.69 17.84
CA LEU A 66 -0.26 -5.36 17.45
C LEU A 66 1.01 -4.97 18.20
N GLY A 67 1.07 -5.25 19.50
CA GLY A 67 2.24 -4.91 20.33
C GLY A 67 3.53 -5.54 19.81
N ASP A 68 3.48 -6.80 19.38
CA ASP A 68 4.65 -7.51 18.86
C ASP A 68 5.02 -7.06 17.44
N VAL A 69 4.03 -6.92 16.55
CA VAL A 69 4.23 -6.48 15.17
C VAL A 69 4.81 -5.07 15.13
N GLU A 70 4.27 -4.16 15.93
CA GLU A 70 4.74 -2.77 15.94
C GLU A 70 6.13 -2.64 16.53
N ARG A 71 6.45 -3.41 17.58
CA ARG A 71 7.82 -3.45 18.10
C ARG A 71 8.80 -3.90 17.02
N ALA A 72 8.46 -4.96 16.29
CA ALA A 72 9.32 -5.47 15.22
C ALA A 72 9.42 -4.49 14.04
N LEU A 73 8.31 -3.88 13.61
CA LEU A 73 8.32 -2.85 12.57
C LEU A 73 9.19 -1.65 12.94
N TRP A 74 9.19 -1.24 14.21
CA TRP A 74 10.02 -0.12 14.66
C TRP A 74 11.51 -0.39 14.48
N GLN A 75 11.95 -1.62 14.73
CA GLN A 75 13.35 -2.02 14.59
C GLN A 75 13.84 -1.94 13.15
N LEU A 76 12.92 -1.99 12.17
CA LEU A 76 13.26 -1.88 10.75
C LEU A 76 13.51 -0.43 10.28
N ARG A 77 13.33 0.58 11.14
CA ARG A 77 13.50 1.99 10.76
C ARG A 77 14.93 2.29 10.26
N ASP A 78 15.91 1.56 10.77
CA ASP A 78 17.34 1.74 10.50
C ASP A 78 17.80 0.89 9.30
N ASP A 79 16.97 -0.04 8.80
CA ASP A 79 17.28 -0.89 7.65
C ASP A 79 17.16 -0.13 6.31
N ALA A 80 17.93 -0.54 5.29
CA ALA A 80 17.76 -0.06 3.92
C ALA A 80 16.35 -0.37 3.38
N SER A 81 15.83 0.48 2.48
CA SER A 81 14.42 0.42 2.05
C SER A 81 13.97 -0.94 1.51
N GLU A 82 14.76 -1.59 0.67
CA GLU A 82 14.41 -2.90 0.09
C GLU A 82 14.29 -3.99 1.16
N THR A 83 15.33 -4.15 1.98
CA THR A 83 15.36 -5.11 3.10
C THR A 83 14.27 -4.83 4.12
N ARG A 84 14.03 -3.54 4.42
CA ARG A 84 12.96 -3.09 5.31
C ARG A 84 11.58 -3.51 4.79
N ASN A 85 11.31 -3.31 3.50
CA ASN A 85 10.01 -3.64 2.92
C ASN A 85 9.73 -5.14 2.98
N GLU A 86 10.71 -5.96 2.60
CA GLU A 86 10.58 -7.42 2.66
C GLU A 86 10.30 -7.91 4.09
N LYS A 87 11.12 -7.46 5.07
CA LYS A 87 10.91 -7.80 6.48
C LYS A 87 9.58 -7.28 7.01
N ALA A 88 9.17 -6.06 6.63
CA ALA A 88 7.91 -5.49 7.08
C ALA A 88 6.70 -6.29 6.57
N LEU A 89 6.72 -6.75 5.32
CA LEU A 89 5.66 -7.61 4.78
C LEU A 89 5.57 -8.95 5.53
N ALA A 90 6.72 -9.57 5.82
CA ALA A 90 6.77 -10.80 6.61
C ALA A 90 6.22 -10.61 8.04
N LEU A 91 6.44 -9.44 8.67
CA LEU A 91 5.88 -9.11 9.98
C LEU A 91 4.38 -8.85 9.97
N LEU A 92 3.83 -8.38 8.85
CA LEU A 92 2.40 -8.09 8.70
C LEU A 92 1.58 -9.34 8.34
N GLU A 93 2.19 -10.37 7.77
CA GLU A 93 1.49 -11.60 7.37
C GLU A 93 0.78 -12.30 8.55
N PRO A 94 1.40 -12.51 9.74
CA PRO A 94 0.73 -13.11 10.88
C PRO A 94 -0.43 -12.26 11.42
N LEU A 95 -0.30 -10.93 11.36
CA LEU A 95 -1.39 -10.02 11.72
C LEU A 95 -2.59 -10.23 10.78
N ASN A 96 -2.35 -10.26 9.47
CA ASN A 96 -3.40 -10.50 8.48
C ASN A 96 -4.08 -11.86 8.65
N LYS A 97 -3.31 -12.92 8.94
CA LYS A 97 -3.87 -14.25 9.25
C LYS A 97 -4.75 -14.23 10.50
N THR A 98 -4.30 -13.55 11.55
CA THR A 98 -5.06 -13.40 12.81
C THR A 98 -6.36 -12.63 12.58
N LEU A 99 -6.32 -11.54 11.82
CA LEU A 99 -7.53 -10.79 11.48
C LEU A 99 -8.51 -11.65 10.68
N GLY A 100 -8.02 -12.47 9.74
CA GLY A 100 -8.85 -13.39 8.96
C GLY A 100 -9.53 -14.50 9.78
N SER A 101 -8.99 -14.87 10.94
CA SER A 101 -9.60 -15.87 11.83
C SER A 101 -10.49 -15.28 12.92
N VAL A 102 -10.26 -14.02 13.29
CA VAL A 102 -10.94 -13.34 14.41
C VAL A 102 -12.09 -12.45 13.94
N LEU A 103 -11.97 -11.83 12.77
CA LEU A 103 -12.99 -10.94 12.22
C LEU A 103 -14.02 -11.74 11.42
N SER A 104 -15.29 -11.37 11.55
CA SER A 104 -16.32 -11.84 10.62
C SER A 104 -16.03 -11.34 9.19
N PRO A 105 -16.60 -11.98 8.16
CA PRO A 105 -16.42 -11.52 6.78
C PRO A 105 -16.79 -10.04 6.57
N PHE A 106 -17.87 -9.57 7.21
CA PHE A 106 -18.29 -8.17 7.15
C PHE A 106 -17.28 -7.22 7.82
N GLN A 107 -16.78 -7.57 9.01
CA GLN A 107 -15.76 -6.79 9.70
C GLN A 107 -14.45 -6.75 8.90
N MET A 108 -14.07 -7.86 8.28
CA MET A 108 -12.85 -7.94 7.45
C MET A 108 -12.96 -7.07 6.19
N GLN A 109 -14.11 -7.12 5.50
CA GLN A 109 -14.36 -6.24 4.36
C GLN A 109 -14.29 -4.77 4.79
N ARG A 110 -15.00 -4.39 5.87
CA ARG A 110 -15.00 -3.01 6.36
C ARG A 110 -13.60 -2.56 6.78
N TYR A 111 -12.81 -3.43 7.39
CA TYR A 111 -11.42 -3.16 7.73
C TYR A 111 -10.57 -2.85 6.49
N GLN A 112 -10.73 -3.62 5.41
CA GLN A 112 -10.02 -3.37 4.15
C GLN A 112 -10.40 -2.03 3.53
N GLU A 113 -11.68 -1.67 3.53
CA GLU A 113 -12.16 -0.35 3.08
C GLU A 113 -11.47 0.79 3.84
N ILE A 114 -11.43 0.69 5.18
CA ILE A 114 -10.78 1.68 6.05
C ILE A 114 -9.27 1.74 5.78
N LEU A 115 -8.63 0.58 5.57
CA LEU A 115 -7.21 0.52 5.25
C LEU A 115 -6.90 1.22 3.92
N PHE A 116 -7.72 1.02 2.89
CA PHE A 116 -7.58 1.74 1.62
C PHE A 116 -7.78 3.24 1.76
N GLN A 117 -8.72 3.67 2.60
CA GLN A 117 -8.88 5.09 2.91
C GLN A 117 -7.64 5.67 3.61
N ALA A 118 -7.06 4.94 4.57
CA ALA A 118 -5.88 5.35 5.31
C ALA A 118 -4.62 5.42 4.43
N GLN A 119 -4.46 4.47 3.51
CA GLN A 119 -3.35 4.45 2.54
C GLN A 119 -3.52 5.52 1.44
N GLY A 120 -4.76 5.92 1.14
CA GLY A 120 -5.08 6.87 0.09
C GLY A 120 -4.56 6.40 -1.28
N VAL A 121 -4.12 7.33 -2.12
CA VAL A 121 -3.65 7.02 -3.48
C VAL A 121 -2.39 6.16 -3.55
N GLY A 122 -1.69 5.98 -2.41
CA GLY A 122 -0.53 5.09 -2.32
C GLY A 122 -0.86 3.63 -2.62
N VAL A 123 -2.09 3.18 -2.34
CA VAL A 123 -2.49 1.79 -2.60
C VAL A 123 -2.46 1.44 -4.09
N LEU A 124 -2.57 2.42 -5.00
CA LEU A 124 -2.52 2.16 -6.45
C LEU A 124 -1.12 1.76 -6.94
N SER A 125 -0.09 1.88 -6.09
CA SER A 125 1.24 1.33 -6.36
C SER A 125 1.35 -0.17 -6.09
N ASP A 126 0.36 -0.77 -5.42
CA ASP A 126 0.32 -2.21 -5.18
C ASP A 126 0.01 -2.96 -6.49
N PRO A 127 0.83 -3.95 -6.92
CA PRO A 127 0.62 -4.68 -8.18
C PRO A 127 -0.69 -5.48 -8.25
N GLN A 128 -1.24 -5.95 -7.13
CA GLN A 128 -2.54 -6.63 -7.10
C GLN A 128 -3.68 -5.62 -7.30
N ILE A 129 -3.59 -4.46 -6.65
CA ILE A 129 -4.58 -3.39 -6.80
C ILE A 129 -4.51 -2.77 -8.19
N ALA A 130 -3.31 -2.51 -8.71
CA ALA A 130 -3.12 -2.03 -10.09
C ALA A 130 -3.77 -2.98 -11.12
N ARG A 131 -3.61 -4.30 -10.93
CA ARG A 131 -4.29 -5.32 -11.75
C ARG A 131 -5.81 -5.30 -11.59
N MET A 132 -6.32 -5.20 -10.35
CA MET A 132 -7.75 -5.11 -10.08
C MET A 132 -8.40 -3.89 -10.76
N PHE A 133 -7.67 -2.78 -10.86
CA PHE A 133 -8.13 -1.56 -11.54
C PHE A 133 -7.85 -1.54 -13.05
N ASN A 134 -7.24 -2.59 -13.59
CA ASN A 134 -6.75 -2.66 -14.97
C ASN A 134 -5.93 -1.40 -15.33
N LEU A 135 -5.02 -0.99 -14.45
CA LEU A 135 -4.13 0.14 -14.72
C LEU A 135 -3.20 -0.23 -15.87
N THR A 136 -3.05 0.67 -16.84
CA THR A 136 -2.06 0.47 -17.90
C THR A 136 -0.64 0.64 -17.34
N SER A 137 0.36 0.15 -18.07
CA SER A 137 1.77 0.38 -17.73
C SER A 137 2.09 1.87 -17.63
N GLY A 138 1.55 2.69 -18.55
CA GLY A 138 1.68 4.15 -18.52
C GLY A 138 1.06 4.78 -17.28
N GLN A 139 -0.16 4.38 -16.91
CA GLN A 139 -0.82 4.87 -15.69
C GLN A 139 -0.04 4.49 -14.43
N THR A 140 0.45 3.24 -14.36
CA THR A 140 1.23 2.74 -13.21
C THR A 140 2.53 3.53 -13.07
N GLN A 141 3.22 3.79 -14.17
CA GLN A 141 4.45 4.58 -14.18
C GLN A 141 4.20 6.03 -13.75
N GLU A 142 3.15 6.67 -14.25
CA GLU A 142 2.79 8.05 -13.89
C GLU A 142 2.40 8.17 -12.41
N ILE A 143 1.60 7.25 -11.90
CA ILE A 143 1.25 7.17 -10.47
C ILE A 143 2.50 6.98 -9.63
N SER A 144 3.43 6.10 -10.03
CA SER A 144 4.69 5.91 -9.32
C SER A 144 5.50 7.21 -9.24
N MET A 145 5.59 7.99 -10.33
CA MET A 145 6.29 9.27 -10.32
C MET A 145 5.63 10.29 -9.37
N ILE A 146 4.30 10.37 -9.38
CA ILE A 146 3.54 11.24 -8.46
C ILE A 146 3.84 10.86 -7.00
N LEU A 147 3.82 9.56 -6.67
CA LEU A 147 4.07 9.08 -5.32
C LEU A 147 5.53 9.29 -4.87
N MET A 148 6.50 9.12 -5.76
CA MET A 148 7.92 9.43 -5.47
C MET A 148 8.13 10.93 -5.21
N SER A 149 7.45 11.80 -5.96
CA SER A 149 7.47 13.25 -5.73
C SER A 149 6.81 13.63 -4.40
N LEU A 150 5.68 13.01 -4.06
CA LEU A 150 5.03 13.16 -2.76
C LEU A 150 5.99 12.77 -1.63
N GLN A 151 6.61 11.60 -1.72
CA GLN A 151 7.54 11.10 -0.70
C GLN A 151 8.73 12.04 -0.50
N THR A 152 9.31 12.53 -1.59
CA THR A 152 10.44 13.49 -1.57
C THR A 152 10.02 14.82 -0.94
N THR A 153 8.77 15.24 -1.15
CA THR A 153 8.23 16.44 -0.52
C THR A 153 8.04 16.22 0.97
N LEU A 154 7.38 15.12 1.35
CA LEU A 154 7.10 14.81 2.75
C LEU A 154 8.37 14.60 3.59
N SER A 155 9.46 14.08 3.00
CA SER A 155 10.74 13.93 3.71
C SER A 155 11.44 15.25 4.02
N ARG A 156 11.00 16.36 3.42
CA ARG A 156 11.55 17.71 3.63
C ARG A 156 10.66 18.57 4.54
N VAL A 157 9.43 18.13 4.80
CA VAL A 157 8.46 18.88 5.61
C VAL A 157 8.72 18.59 7.09
N SER A 158 8.90 19.65 7.88
CA SER A 158 9.02 19.54 9.34
C SER A 158 7.68 19.11 9.97
N PRO A 159 7.68 18.39 11.13
CA PRO A 159 6.45 18.07 11.86
C PRO A 159 5.52 19.26 12.12
N ASP A 160 6.06 20.47 12.30
CA ASP A 160 5.29 21.70 12.56
C ASP A 160 4.58 22.24 11.31
N GLN A 161 4.97 21.77 10.12
CA GLN A 161 4.47 22.25 8.83
C GLN A 161 3.31 21.38 8.30
N LYS A 162 2.35 21.05 9.18
CA LYS A 162 1.19 20.20 8.84
C LYS A 162 0.40 20.70 7.63
N ALA A 163 0.30 22.01 7.42
CA ALA A 163 -0.38 22.58 6.27
C ALA A 163 0.31 22.19 4.93
N LEU A 164 1.64 22.16 4.89
CA LEU A 164 2.40 21.79 3.70
C LEU A 164 2.28 20.29 3.39
N SER A 165 2.27 19.42 4.41
CA SER A 165 2.06 17.99 4.19
C SER A 165 0.65 17.70 3.66
N ILE A 166 -0.38 18.37 4.20
CA ILE A 166 -1.75 18.28 3.69
C ILE A 166 -1.84 18.77 2.25
N GLN A 167 -1.19 19.90 1.93
CA GLN A 167 -1.17 20.43 0.56
C GLN A 167 -0.49 19.46 -0.41
N ALA A 168 0.64 18.87 -0.03
CA ALA A 168 1.36 17.90 -0.85
C ALA A 168 0.51 16.64 -1.12
N GLN A 169 -0.13 16.08 -0.08
CA GLN A 169 -1.02 14.93 -0.20
C GLN A 169 -2.26 15.25 -1.06
N THR A 170 -2.85 16.44 -0.90
CA THR A 170 -4.00 16.89 -1.69
C THR A 170 -3.63 17.03 -3.17
N ARG A 171 -2.46 17.60 -3.45
CA ARG A 171 -1.92 17.71 -4.81
C ARG A 171 -1.71 16.33 -5.44
N ALA A 172 -0.97 15.45 -4.77
CA ALA A 172 -0.70 14.11 -5.26
C ALA A 172 -2.01 13.34 -5.52
N ARG A 173 -2.97 13.42 -4.59
CA ARG A 173 -4.30 12.83 -4.78
C ARG A 173 -4.95 13.32 -6.07
N ARG A 174 -5.04 14.63 -6.26
CA ARG A 174 -5.65 15.23 -7.46
C ARG A 174 -4.96 14.79 -8.75
N GLU A 175 -3.63 14.78 -8.77
CA GLU A 175 -2.83 14.36 -9.93
C GLU A 175 -3.10 12.88 -10.25
N THR A 176 -3.05 11.98 -9.26
CA THR A 176 -3.40 10.56 -9.44
C THR A 176 -4.81 10.38 -10.01
N PHE A 177 -5.81 11.12 -9.51
CA PHE A 177 -7.17 11.05 -10.05
C PHE A 177 -7.30 11.57 -11.49
N GLY A 178 -6.38 12.43 -11.93
CA GLY A 178 -6.26 12.89 -13.32
C GLY A 178 -5.77 11.79 -14.27
N VAL A 179 -4.93 10.86 -13.77
CA VAL A 179 -4.41 9.71 -14.51
C VAL A 179 -5.48 8.63 -14.74
N LEU A 180 -6.41 8.48 -13.79
CA LEU A 180 -7.46 7.46 -13.85
C LEU A 180 -8.55 7.84 -14.87
N ASN A 181 -9.12 6.85 -15.55
CA ASN A 181 -10.30 7.05 -16.39
C ASN A 181 -11.61 7.07 -15.54
N GLY A 182 -12.75 7.36 -16.19
CA GLY A 182 -14.04 7.46 -15.50
C GLY A 182 -14.45 6.20 -14.74
N VAL A 183 -14.26 5.02 -15.35
CA VAL A 183 -14.61 3.72 -14.74
C VAL A 183 -13.70 3.44 -13.54
N GLN A 184 -12.38 3.64 -13.69
CA GLN A 184 -11.41 3.48 -12.61
C GLN A 184 -11.72 4.39 -11.41
N ARG A 185 -12.10 5.66 -11.66
CA ARG A 185 -12.52 6.58 -10.59
C ARG A 185 -13.79 6.12 -9.88
N GLN A 186 -14.73 5.52 -10.59
CA GLN A 186 -15.95 4.99 -9.99
C GLN A 186 -15.67 3.74 -9.15
N ASN A 187 -14.82 2.84 -9.66
CA ASN A 187 -14.36 1.67 -8.92
C ASN A 187 -13.61 2.08 -7.65
N TRP A 188 -12.80 3.13 -7.73
CA TRP A 188 -12.08 3.68 -6.58
C TRP A 188 -13.03 4.11 -5.47
N ARG A 189 -14.07 4.88 -5.81
CA ARG A 189 -15.07 5.32 -4.82
C ARG A 189 -15.81 4.14 -4.19
N SER A 190 -16.12 3.12 -4.99
CA SER A 190 -16.81 1.92 -4.53
C SER A 190 -15.94 1.11 -3.57
N LEU A 191 -14.63 1.03 -3.84
CA LEU A 191 -13.65 0.35 -3.00
C LEU A 191 -13.49 0.98 -1.62
N LEU A 192 -13.58 2.31 -1.53
CA LEU A 192 -13.38 3.01 -0.25
C LEU A 192 -14.55 2.84 0.72
N GLY A 193 -15.76 2.52 0.24
CA GLY A 193 -16.95 2.45 1.09
C GLY A 193 -17.27 3.79 1.79
N VAL A 194 -17.85 3.71 2.99
CA VAL A 194 -18.25 4.90 3.77
C VAL A 194 -17.00 5.59 4.36
N PRO A 195 -16.83 6.91 4.20
CA PRO A 195 -15.67 7.64 4.75
C PRO A 195 -15.54 7.52 6.27
N VAL A 196 -14.32 7.38 6.75
CA VAL A 196 -13.96 7.40 8.18
C VAL A 196 -13.19 8.69 8.51
N ASP A 197 -13.47 9.27 9.67
CA ASP A 197 -12.68 10.37 10.19
C ASP A 197 -11.38 9.85 10.83
N PHE A 198 -10.24 10.22 10.24
CA PHE A 198 -8.92 9.87 10.74
C PHE A 198 -8.33 10.93 11.69
N SER A 199 -9.08 11.99 12.03
CA SER A 199 -8.59 13.10 12.87
C SER A 199 -8.17 12.65 14.28
N SER A 200 -8.81 11.60 14.81
CA SER A 200 -8.53 11.00 16.11
C SER A 200 -7.48 9.88 16.07
N VAL A 201 -7.06 9.44 14.87
CA VAL A 201 -6.19 8.27 14.74
C VAL A 201 -4.78 8.62 15.20
N PRO A 202 -4.24 7.92 16.21
CA PRO A 202 -2.94 8.24 16.76
C PRO A 202 -1.86 8.07 15.71
N GLN A 203 -1.14 9.15 15.41
CA GLN A 203 -0.01 9.17 14.47
C GLN A 203 1.22 8.43 15.01
N ARG A 204 1.25 8.10 16.31
CA ARG A 204 2.35 7.39 16.96
C ARG A 204 2.02 5.90 17.07
N ALA A 205 2.76 5.07 16.35
CA ALA A 205 2.54 3.62 16.29
C ALA A 205 3.37 2.79 17.27
N PHE A 206 3.98 3.37 18.31
CA PHE A 206 4.78 2.57 19.27
C PHE A 206 4.34 2.82 20.71
N LYS A 207 4.07 1.74 21.45
CA LYS A 207 4.02 1.79 22.92
C LYS A 207 5.45 2.03 23.38
N VAL A 208 5.66 3.10 24.15
CA VAL A 208 6.97 3.38 24.76
C VAL A 208 7.37 2.15 25.58
N PRO A 209 8.60 1.63 25.44
CA PRO A 209 9.04 0.49 26.24
C PRO A 209 8.92 0.84 27.72
N GLU A 210 8.43 -0.12 28.51
CA GLU A 210 8.41 0.05 29.96
C GLU A 210 9.85 0.04 30.44
N PHE A 211 10.31 1.18 30.99
CA PHE A 211 11.60 1.24 31.65
C PHE A 211 11.52 0.37 32.90
N LYS A 212 12.14 -0.80 32.86
CA LYS A 212 12.45 -1.53 34.08
C LYS A 212 13.53 -0.73 34.78
N MET A 213 13.22 -0.19 35.96
CA MET A 213 14.25 0.38 36.81
C MET A 213 15.29 -0.72 37.06
N VAL A 214 16.52 -0.47 36.59
CA VAL A 214 17.65 -1.34 36.88
C VAL A 214 18.28 -0.78 38.15
N ASP A 215 18.23 -1.55 39.23
CA ASP A 215 18.73 -1.14 40.55
C ASP A 215 20.27 -1.07 40.59
N THR A 216 20.95 -1.47 39.52
CA THR A 216 22.42 -1.48 39.45
C THR A 216 22.88 -0.96 38.10
N TRP A 217 23.45 0.23 38.11
CA TRP A 217 24.27 0.72 37.01
C TRP A 217 25.64 0.04 37.10
N ILE A 218 25.98 -0.77 36.10
CA ILE A 218 27.35 -1.28 35.96
C ILE A 218 28.17 -0.10 35.40
N ASN A 219 29.01 0.48 36.25
CA ASN A 219 30.08 1.41 35.87
C ASN A 219 31.35 0.63 35.51
#